data_AF-A0A6N6P1J7-F1
#
_entry.id   AF-A0A6N6P1J7-F1
#
_cell.length_a   1.000
_cell.length_b   1.000
_cell.length_c   1.000
_cell.angle_alpha   90.00
_cell.angle_beta   90.00
_cell.angle_gamma   90.00
#
_symmetry.space_group_name_H-M   'P 1'
#
loop_
_entity.id
_entity.type
_entity.pdbx_description
1 polymer ?
#
loop_
_entity_poly.entity_id
_entity_poly.type
_entity_poly.pdbx_seq_one_letter_code
_entity_poly.pdbx_strand_id
1 'polypeptide(L)'
;MRSVVLLTEAAEDIETARDFYESIDTGLGDYFADSIITDLESLSLFHGIHAKHFGFHRVLGGRFPFGIYYEDSPEETVVFGVLDLRR
;
A
#
# COMPACT_ATOMS: atom_id res chain seq x y z
N MET A 1 5.52 9.94 14.74
CA MET A 1 4.86 9.38 13.54
C MET A 1 5.63 9.89 12.35
N ARG A 2 5.97 9.01 11.42
CA ARG A 2 6.71 9.38 10.22
C ARG A 2 5.77 9.80 9.10
N SER A 3 6.18 10.77 8.30
CA SER A 3 5.44 11.13 7.08
C SER A 3 5.48 9.96 6.11
N VAL A 4 4.33 9.54 5.59
CA VAL A 4 4.21 8.53 4.53
C VAL A 4 3.79 9.26 3.27
N VAL A 5 4.61 9.15 2.23
CA VAL A 5 4.40 9.82 0.95
C VAL A 5 4.23 8.77 -0.13
N LEU A 6 3.15 8.87 -0.90
CA LEU A 6 2.91 7.99 -2.04
C LEU A 6 3.47 8.67 -3.29
N LEU A 7 4.21 7.90 -4.08
CA LEU A 7 4.47 8.29 -5.46
C LEU A 7 3.18 8.19 -6.28
N THR A 8 3.14 8.90 -7.40
CA THR A 8 1.97 8.91 -8.29
C THR A 8 1.61 7.50 -8.73
N GLU A 9 2.60 6.67 -9.04
CA GLU A 9 2.42 5.27 -9.44
C GLU A 9 1.73 4.45 -8.34
N ALA A 10 2.09 4.67 -7.07
CA ALA A 10 1.44 3.99 -5.95
C ALA A 10 -0.01 4.45 -5.75
N ALA A 11 -0.32 5.72 -6.05
CA ALA A 11 -1.69 6.22 -6.03
C ALA A 11 -2.52 5.61 -7.18
N GLU A 12 -1.96 5.54 -8.38
CA GLU A 12 -2.59 4.92 -9.56
C GLU A 12 -2.84 3.42 -9.36
N ASP A 13 -1.94 2.70 -8.69
CA ASP A 13 -2.13 1.31 -8.28
C ASP A 13 -3.38 1.14 -7.40
N ILE A 14 -3.56 2.03 -6.43
CA ILE A 14 -4.71 2.01 -5.50
C ILE A 14 -6.00 2.32 -6.25
N GLU A 15 -6.02 3.35 -7.09
CA GLU A 15 -7.19 3.72 -7.89
C GLU A 15 -7.60 2.57 -8.83
N THR A 16 -6.64 1.98 -9.54
CA THR A 16 -6.89 0.83 -10.44
C THR A 16 -7.47 -0.36 -9.67
N ALA A 17 -6.92 -0.67 -8.50
CA ALA A 17 -7.41 -1.78 -7.68
C ALA A 17 -8.77 -1.50 -7.05
N ARG A 18 -9.04 -0.25 -6.63
CA ARG A 18 -10.35 0.19 -6.15
C ARG A 18 -11.42 -0.02 -7.22
N ASP A 19 -11.18 0.46 -8.44
CA ASP A 19 -12.11 0.32 -9.55
C ASP A 19 -12.35 -1.15 -9.90
N PHE A 20 -11.30 -1.98 -9.87
CA PHE A 20 -11.42 -3.43 -10.04
C PHE A 20 -12.34 -4.05 -8.99
N TYR A 21 -12.14 -3.74 -7.70
CA TYR A 21 -12.96 -4.31 -6.63
C TYR A 21 -14.40 -3.80 -6.66
N GLU A 22 -14.63 -2.53 -6.99
CA GLU A 22 -15.97 -1.98 -7.16
C GLU A 22 -16.75 -2.66 -8.29
N SER A 23 -16.04 -3.09 -9.35
CA SER A 23 -16.66 -3.83 -10.45
C SER A 23 -17.10 -5.26 -10.07
N ILE A 24 -16.57 -5.82 -8.97
CA ILE A 24 -16.92 -7.16 -8.49
C ILE A 24 -18.20 -7.11 -7.65
N ASP A 25 -18.27 -6.20 -6.69
CA ASP A 25 -19.44 -5.99 -5.84
C ASP A 25 -19.49 -4.54 -5.35
N THR A 26 -20.69 -3.98 -5.29
CA THR A 26 -20.89 -2.58 -4.93
C THR A 26 -20.38 -2.30 -3.52
N GLY A 27 -19.51 -1.30 -3.39
CA GLY A 27 -18.86 -0.90 -2.14
C GLY A 27 -17.61 -1.71 -1.78
N LEU A 28 -17.25 -2.74 -2.55
CA LEU A 28 -16.02 -3.49 -2.30
C LEU A 28 -14.77 -2.68 -2.67
N GLY A 29 -14.89 -1.75 -3.63
CA GLY A 29 -13.80 -0.83 -3.97
C GLY A 29 -13.49 0.12 -2.81
N ASP A 30 -14.52 0.69 -2.20
CA ASP A 30 -14.36 1.55 -1.03
C ASP A 30 -13.78 0.77 0.16
N TYR A 31 -14.25 -0.47 0.39
CA TYR A 31 -13.67 -1.33 1.43
C TYR A 31 -12.19 -1.66 1.18
N PHE A 32 -11.80 -1.84 -0.09
CA PHE A 32 -10.40 -1.98 -0.47
C PHE A 32 -9.59 -0.73 -0.14
N ALA A 33 -10.05 0.44 -0.56
CA ALA A 33 -9.35 1.70 -0.31
C ALA A 33 -9.16 1.96 1.19
N ASP A 34 -10.21 1.78 2.00
CA ASP A 34 -10.16 1.94 3.47
C ASP A 34 -9.15 0.97 4.10
N SER A 35 -9.09 -0.27 3.62
CA SER A 35 -8.12 -1.26 4.11
C SER A 35 -6.68 -0.85 3.78
N ILE A 36 -6.41 -0.39 2.55
CA ILE A 36 -5.05 0.04 2.16
C ILE A 36 -4.63 1.30 2.91
N ILE A 37 -5.54 2.27 3.10
CA ILE A 37 -5.27 3.47 3.89
C ILE A 37 -4.91 3.09 5.34
N THR A 38 -5.63 2.14 5.94
CA THR A 38 -5.32 1.63 7.29
C THR A 38 -3.91 1.03 7.37
N ASP A 39 -3.52 0.27 6.34
CA ASP A 39 -2.18 -0.33 6.25
C ASP A 39 -1.09 0.76 6.07
N LEU A 40 -1.35 1.80 5.27
CA LEU A 40 -0.46 2.96 5.07
C LEU A 40 -0.31 3.83 6.34
N GLU A 41 -1.39 4.04 7.09
CA GLU A 41 -1.34 4.74 8.38
C GLU A 41 -0.49 3.99 9.39
N SER A 42 -0.63 2.65 9.44
CA SER A 42 0.17 1.78 10.28
C SER A 42 1.66 1.84 9.92
N LEU A 43 1.99 2.03 8.64
CA LEU A 43 3.37 2.17 8.17
C LEU A 43 4.09 3.40 8.77
N SER A 44 3.35 4.44 9.18
CA SER A 44 3.93 5.61 9.88
C SER A 44 4.55 5.28 11.24
N LEU A 45 4.20 4.12 11.82
CA LEU A 45 4.70 3.60 13.09
C LEU A 45 5.68 2.44 12.91
N PHE A 46 5.47 1.61 11.88
CA PHE A 46 6.23 0.38 11.65
C PHE A 46 7.15 0.46 10.42
N HIS A 47 7.61 1.65 10.02
CA HIS A 47 8.59 1.79 8.95
C HIS A 47 9.94 1.12 9.30
N GLY A 48 10.74 0.80 8.29
CA GLY A 48 12.07 0.18 8.43
C GLY A 48 12.14 -1.27 8.94
N ILE A 49 11.12 -1.81 9.62
CA ILE A 49 11.19 -3.16 10.25
C ILE A 49 10.80 -4.32 9.32
N HIS A 50 10.15 -4.02 8.19
CA HIS A 50 9.65 -5.03 7.26
C HIS A 50 10.77 -5.68 6.45
N ALA A 51 10.59 -6.94 6.06
CA ALA A 51 11.56 -7.63 5.20
C ALA A 51 11.66 -6.96 3.82
N LYS A 52 12.86 -6.97 3.24
CA LYS A 52 13.07 -6.45 1.89
C LYS A 52 12.76 -7.49 0.82
N HIS A 53 12.04 -7.06 -0.22
CA HIS A 53 11.73 -7.82 -1.43
C HIS A 53 12.02 -6.93 -2.65
N PHE A 54 12.76 -7.46 -3.62
CA PHE A 54 13.19 -6.70 -4.81
C PHE A 54 13.92 -5.37 -4.49
N GLY A 55 14.60 -5.29 -3.34
CA GLY A 55 15.32 -4.09 -2.88
C GLY A 55 14.53 -3.16 -1.95
N PHE A 56 13.20 -3.27 -1.93
CA PHE A 56 12.30 -2.41 -1.16
C PHE A 56 11.79 -3.12 0.10
N HIS A 57 11.48 -2.37 1.16
CA HIS A 57 10.70 -2.94 2.27
C HIS A 57 9.29 -3.25 1.79
N ARG A 58 8.69 -4.34 2.28
CA ARG A 58 7.32 -4.74 1.87
C ARG A 58 6.42 -5.04 3.06
N VAL A 59 5.28 -4.36 3.09
CA VAL A 59 4.14 -4.70 3.97
C VAL A 59 3.14 -5.54 3.17
N LEU A 60 2.55 -6.56 3.79
CA LEU A 60 1.44 -7.31 3.20
C LEU A 60 0.12 -6.69 3.67
N GLY A 61 -0.82 -6.51 2.75
CA GLY A 61 -2.14 -5.98 3.05
C GLY A 61 -2.87 -6.86 4.06
N GLY A 62 -3.55 -6.23 5.02
CA GLY A 62 -4.23 -6.96 6.10
C GLY A 62 -5.47 -7.74 5.65
N ARG A 63 -6.10 -7.31 4.54
CA ARG A 63 -7.36 -7.90 4.03
C ARG A 63 -7.29 -8.33 2.59
N PHE A 64 -6.56 -7.59 1.76
CA PHE A 64 -6.43 -7.85 0.34
C PHE A 64 -5.03 -8.37 0.04
N PRO A 65 -4.86 -9.22 -1.00
CA PRO A 65 -3.60 -9.87 -1.33
C PRO A 65 -2.63 -8.91 -2.04
N PHE A 66 -2.37 -7.75 -1.44
CA PHE A 66 -1.56 -6.68 -1.97
C PHE A 66 -0.26 -6.54 -1.16
N GLY A 67 0.79 -6.05 -1.82
CA GLY A 67 2.05 -5.68 -1.19
C GLY A 67 2.31 -4.19 -1.33
N ILE A 68 2.56 -3.50 -0.22
CA ILE A 68 2.96 -2.09 -0.18
C ILE A 68 4.48 -2.05 -0.15
N TYR A 69 5.08 -1.57 -1.23
CA TYR A 69 6.53 -1.48 -1.40
C TYR A 69 7.01 -0.07 -1.09
N TYR A 70 7.98 0.07 -0.19
CA TYR A 70 8.45 1.36 0.27
C TYR A 70 9.96 1.38 0.56
N GLU A 71 10.53 2.58 0.60
CA GLU A 71 11.83 2.83 1.21
C GLU A 71 11.69 3.68 2.46
N ASP A 72 12.53 3.38 3.46
CA ASP A 72 12.65 4.20 4.64
C ASP A 72 13.87 5.11 4.51
N SER A 73 13.65 6.42 4.48
CA SER A 73 14.72 7.42 4.54
C SER A 73 14.95 7.88 6.00
N PRO A 74 15.69 8.98 6.27
CA PRO A 74 15.67 9.66 7.57
C PRO A 74 14.50 10.64 7.78
N GLU A 75 13.87 11.19 6.73
CA GLU A 75 12.82 12.23 6.83
C GLU A 75 11.38 11.77 6.51
N GLU A 76 11.22 10.89 5.51
CA GLU A 76 9.93 10.26 5.16
C GLU A 76 10.01 8.77 4.77
N THR A 77 8.86 8.10 4.83
CA THR A 77 8.63 6.77 4.26
C THR A 77 8.00 6.95 2.88
N VAL A 78 8.72 6.58 1.82
CA VAL A 78 8.24 6.76 0.44
C VAL A 78 7.68 5.45 -0.09
N VAL A 79 6.41 5.43 -0.45
CA VAL A 79 5.71 4.28 -1.03
C VAL A 79 5.80 4.35 -2.55
N PHE A 80 6.43 3.34 -3.14
CA PHE A 80 6.69 3.25 -4.57
C PHE A 80 5.58 2.51 -5.33
N GLY A 81 4.87 1.59 -4.68
CA GLY A 81 3.81 0.83 -5.32
C GLY A 81 2.95 0.03 -4.35
N VAL A 82 1.72 -0.25 -4.76
CA VAL A 82 0.72 -1.03 -4.01
C VAL A 82 0.21 -2.14 -4.94
N LEU A 83 0.93 -3.25 -4.97
CA LEU A 83 0.83 -4.23 -6.05
C LEU A 83 0.03 -5.47 -5.66
N ASP A 84 -0.86 -5.93 -6.54
CA ASP A 84 -1.56 -7.21 -6.38
C ASP A 84 -0.55 -8.38 -6.50
N LEU A 85 -0.44 -9.18 -5.45
CA LEU A 85 0.54 -10.27 -5.34
C LEU A 85 0.08 -11.58 -6.00
N ARG A 86 -1.09 -11.60 -6.64
CA ARG A 86 -1.61 -12.76 -7.38
C ARG A 86 -1.22 -12.75 -8.87
N ARG A 87 -0.51 -11.72 -9.32
CA ARG A 87 -0.13 -11.49 -10.71
C ARG A 87 1.35 -11.71 -10.95
#